data_AF-A0A349BZL4-F1
#
_entry.id   AF-A0A349BZL4-F1
#
_cell.length_a   1.000
_cell.length_b   1.000
_cell.length_c   1.000
_cell.angle_alpha   90.00
_cell.angle_beta   90.00
_cell.angle_gamma   90.00
#
_symmetry.space_group_name_H-M   'P 1'
#
loop_
_entity.id
_entity.type
_entity.pdbx_description
1 polymer ?
#
loop_
_entity_poly.entity_id
_entity_poly.type
_entity_poly.pdbx_seq_one_letter_code
_entity_poly.pdbx_strand_id
1 'polypeptide(L)'
;MKIDTWNAAAGNAGGNTLRNQSDRALSRIPGRLRLLHRESGCSTMEISAILEISPRAYSYYESGQRQIGLDGVIALARFYDVSMDYICGLTDYRGEFPSY
;
A
#
# COMPACT_ATOMS: atom_id res chain seq x y z
N MET A 1 -17.34 -4.60 27.17
CA MET A 1 -17.85 -3.67 26.16
C MET A 1 -17.98 -2.31 26.82
N LYS A 2 -17.01 -1.42 26.64
CA LYS A 2 -17.06 -0.03 27.12
C LYS A 2 -16.53 0.89 26.04
N ILE A 3 -17.44 1.76 25.62
CA ILE A 3 -17.29 2.84 24.66
C ILE A 3 -16.80 4.06 25.45
N ASP A 4 -15.49 4.20 25.58
CA ASP A 4 -14.92 5.27 26.39
C ASP A 4 -14.41 6.40 25.49
N THR A 5 -15.34 7.35 25.28
CA THR A 5 -15.12 8.80 25.21
C THR A 5 -13.97 9.33 24.35
N TRP A 6 -14.29 9.74 23.12
CA TRP A 6 -13.51 10.71 22.34
C TRP A 6 -14.31 12.02 22.17
N ASN A 7 -14.30 12.90 23.17
CA ASN A 7 -14.37 14.36 22.96
C ASN A 7 -14.30 15.14 24.29
N ALA A 8 -13.10 15.54 24.68
CA ALA A 8 -12.90 16.73 25.52
C ALA A 8 -11.43 17.16 25.42
N ALA A 9 -11.18 18.44 25.11
CA ALA A 9 -9.89 19.12 25.03
C ALA A 9 -9.10 18.98 23.70
N ALA A 10 -9.49 19.78 22.70
CA ALA A 10 -8.51 20.41 21.79
C ALA A 10 -9.11 21.67 21.17
N GLY A 11 -8.62 22.83 21.61
CA GLY A 11 -8.88 24.11 20.95
C GLY A 11 -8.33 24.12 19.52
N ASN A 12 -9.19 24.54 18.60
CA ASN A 12 -8.90 25.20 17.32
C ASN A 12 -7.50 25.01 16.68
N ALA A 13 -7.15 23.79 16.26
CA ALA A 13 -6.03 23.51 15.34
C ALA A 13 -6.21 22.18 14.55
N GLY A 14 -7.45 21.70 14.39
CA GLY A 14 -7.73 20.30 14.04
C GLY A 14 -8.11 20.03 12.58
N GLY A 15 -7.27 20.42 11.62
CA GLY A 15 -7.40 19.95 10.23
C GLY A 15 -6.99 18.48 10.09
N ASN A 16 -7.91 17.55 10.40
CA ASN A 16 -7.88 16.10 10.18
C ASN A 16 -6.49 15.40 10.18
N THR A 17 -5.92 15.23 11.36
CA THR A 17 -4.64 14.53 11.59
C THR A 17 -4.59 13.11 11.00
N LEU A 18 -5.71 12.38 10.96
CA LEU A 18 -5.78 11.03 10.40
C LEU A 18 -5.62 11.03 8.88
N ARG A 19 -6.30 11.96 8.19
CA ARG A 19 -6.21 12.11 6.74
C ARG A 19 -4.80 12.47 6.31
N ASN A 20 -4.13 13.34 7.05
CA ASN A 20 -2.73 13.71 6.80
C ASN A 20 -1.77 12.52 6.95
N GLN A 21 -2.04 11.59 7.87
CA GLN A 21 -1.23 10.37 8.04
C GLN A 21 -1.47 9.37 6.91
N SER A 22 -2.73 9.13 6.54
CA SER A 22 -3.05 8.25 5.41
C SER A 22 -2.55 8.82 4.08
N ASP A 23 -2.65 10.12 3.85
CA ASP A 23 -2.12 10.78 2.65
C ASP A 23 -0.59 10.61 2.54
N ARG A 24 0.11 10.69 3.69
CA ARG A 24 1.54 10.43 3.76
C ARG A 24 1.88 8.96 3.50
N ALA A 25 1.10 8.00 4.00
CA ALA A 25 1.33 6.58 3.74
C ALA A 25 1.10 6.23 2.26
N LEU A 26 -0.02 6.69 1.68
CA LEU A 26 -0.37 6.47 0.27
C LEU A 26 0.71 7.00 -0.68
N SER A 27 1.38 8.11 -0.32
CA SER A 27 2.48 8.67 -1.12
C SER A 27 3.69 7.73 -1.27
N ARG A 28 3.83 6.74 -0.39
CA ARG A 28 4.95 5.78 -0.38
C ARG A 28 4.69 4.54 -1.24
N ILE A 29 3.43 4.25 -1.57
CA ILE A 29 3.03 3.04 -2.32
C ILE A 29 3.81 2.89 -3.63
N PRO A 30 3.93 3.90 -4.51
CA PRO A 30 4.67 3.74 -5.76
C PRO A 30 6.15 3.37 -5.53
N GLY A 31 6.76 3.93 -4.47
CA GLY A 31 8.11 3.56 -4.03
C GLY A 31 8.20 2.11 -3.59
N ARG A 32 7.19 1.62 -2.86
CA ARG A 32 7.15 0.25 -2.36
C ARG A 32 6.96 -0.78 -3.47
N LEU A 33 6.08 -0.49 -4.43
CA LEU A 33 5.87 -1.35 -5.60
C LEU A 33 7.16 -1.48 -6.43
N ARG A 34 7.85 -0.36 -6.68
CA ARG A 34 9.14 -0.37 -7.39
C ARG A 34 10.22 -1.17 -6.66
N LEU A 35 10.27 -1.07 -5.34
CA LEU A 35 11.23 -1.81 -4.52
C LEU A 35 10.99 -3.32 -4.65
N LEU A 36 9.75 -3.76 -4.42
CA LEU A 36 9.37 -5.18 -4.49
C LEU A 36 9.61 -5.76 -5.89
N HIS A 37 9.25 -5.03 -6.94
CA HIS A 37 9.51 -5.44 -8.32
C HIS A 37 11.00 -5.66 -8.59
N ARG A 38 11.85 -4.70 -8.18
CA ARG A 38 13.30 -4.82 -8.39
C ARG A 38 13.92 -5.99 -7.62
N GLU A 39 13.48 -6.20 -6.38
CA GLU A 39 13.98 -7.28 -5.54
C GLU A 39 13.56 -8.67 -6.03
N SER A 40 12.40 -8.77 -6.70
CA SER A 40 11.91 -10.06 -7.18
C SER A 40 12.64 -10.58 -8.42
N GLY A 41 13.39 -9.72 -9.11
CA GLY A 41 14.05 -10.07 -10.37
C GLY A 41 13.09 -10.34 -11.54
N CYS A 42 11.79 -10.11 -11.35
CA CYS A 42 10.78 -10.27 -12.38
C CYS A 42 10.85 -9.10 -13.37
N SER A 43 10.43 -9.37 -14.59
CA SER A 43 10.11 -8.35 -15.58
C SER A 43 8.75 -7.72 -15.30
N THR A 44 8.55 -6.50 -15.82
CA THR A 44 7.24 -5.83 -15.81
C THR A 44 6.15 -6.68 -16.44
N MET A 45 6.47 -7.49 -17.46
CA MET A 45 5.49 -8.37 -18.10
C MET A 45 5.00 -9.46 -17.15
N GLU A 46 5.88 -10.07 -16.38
CA GLU A 46 5.53 -11.13 -15.42
C GLU A 46 4.64 -10.60 -14.29
N ILE A 47 4.99 -9.46 -13.69
CA ILE A 47 4.15 -8.87 -12.63
C ILE A 47 2.80 -8.44 -13.17
N SER A 48 2.76 -7.90 -14.38
CA SER A 48 1.50 -7.48 -14.99
C SER A 48 0.61 -8.66 -15.32
N ALA A 49 1.19 -9.81 -15.67
CA ALA A 49 0.45 -11.06 -15.85
C ALA A 49 -0.15 -11.57 -14.53
N ILE A 50 0.59 -11.49 -13.41
CA ILE A 50 0.08 -11.83 -12.07
C ILE A 50 -1.14 -10.96 -11.69
N LEU A 51 -1.12 -9.70 -12.11
CA LEU A 51 -2.18 -8.73 -11.86
C LEU A 51 -3.28 -8.72 -12.93
N GLU A 52 -3.14 -9.50 -14.00
CA GLU A 52 -4.05 -9.51 -15.15
C GLU A 52 -4.26 -8.12 -15.78
N ILE A 53 -3.19 -7.32 -15.85
CA ILE A 53 -3.19 -5.97 -16.45
C ILE A 53 -2.13 -5.85 -17.54
N SER A 54 -2.15 -4.73 -18.26
CA SER A 54 -1.08 -4.40 -19.20
C SER A 54 0.20 -3.93 -18.45
N PRO A 55 1.40 -4.20 -19.01
CA PRO A 55 2.67 -3.65 -18.51
C PRO A 55 2.67 -2.14 -18.30
N ARG A 56 2.00 -1.42 -19.21
CA ARG A 56 1.84 0.03 -19.12
C ARG A 56 1.01 0.43 -17.90
N ALA A 57 -0.07 -0.28 -17.60
CA ALA A 57 -0.89 -0.02 -16.43
C ALA A 57 -0.09 -0.23 -15.13
N TYR A 58 0.75 -1.27 -15.07
CA TYR A 58 1.63 -1.49 -13.93
C TYR A 58 2.65 -0.35 -13.76
N SER A 59 3.25 0.14 -14.84
CA SER A 59 4.15 1.31 -14.78
C SER A 59 3.46 2.58 -14.24
N TYR A 60 2.14 2.74 -14.42
CA TYR A 60 1.39 3.84 -13.79
C TYR A 60 1.28 3.70 -12.29
N TYR A 61 1.24 2.47 -11.76
CA TYR A 61 1.30 2.24 -10.31
C TYR A 61 2.67 2.57 -9.75
N GLU A 62 3.73 2.10 -10.42
CA GLU A 62 5.10 2.36 -10.00
C GLU A 62 5.48 3.84 -10.07
N SER A 63 4.92 4.61 -11.01
CA SER A 63 5.15 6.06 -11.11
C SER A 63 4.23 6.89 -10.21
N GLY A 64 3.18 6.30 -9.64
CA GLY A 64 2.17 7.00 -8.85
C GLY A 64 1.16 7.79 -9.68
N GLN A 65 1.16 7.63 -11.01
CA GLN A 65 0.17 8.24 -11.90
C GLN A 65 -1.23 7.62 -11.71
N ARG A 66 -1.28 6.37 -11.24
CA ARG A 66 -2.53 5.69 -10.89
C ARG A 66 -2.33 4.97 -9.56
N GLN A 67 -3.35 5.00 -8.70
CA GLN A 67 -3.36 4.18 -7.50
C GLN A 67 -3.69 2.73 -7.84
N ILE A 68 -2.99 1.80 -7.20
CA ILE A 68 -3.31 0.38 -7.26
C ILE A 68 -4.61 0.12 -6.48
N GLY A 69 -5.47 -0.73 -7.03
CA GLY A 69 -6.70 -1.17 -6.34
C GLY A 69 -6.41 -2.21 -5.26
N LEU A 70 -7.38 -2.45 -4.38
CA LEU A 70 -7.25 -3.41 -3.27
C LEU A 70 -6.92 -4.82 -3.75
N ASP A 71 -7.56 -5.28 -4.83
CA ASP A 71 -7.31 -6.62 -5.39
C ASP A 71 -5.85 -6.78 -5.83
N GLY A 72 -5.27 -5.74 -6.41
CA GLY A 72 -3.87 -5.70 -6.80
C GLY A 72 -2.93 -5.71 -5.60
N VAL A 73 -3.27 -4.98 -4.53
CA VAL A 73 -2.51 -5.01 -3.27
C VAL A 73 -2.51 -6.42 -2.68
N ILE A 74 -3.67 -7.08 -2.62
CA ILE A 74 -3.81 -8.45 -2.09
C ILE A 74 -3.00 -9.44 -2.95
N ALA A 75 -3.08 -9.32 -4.28
CA ALA A 75 -2.35 -10.19 -5.20
C ALA A 75 -0.83 -10.05 -5.03
N LEU A 76 -0.31 -8.83 -4.94
CA LEU A 76 1.11 -8.58 -4.73
C LEU A 76 1.58 -8.96 -3.32
N ALA A 77 0.76 -8.72 -2.30
CA ALA A 77 1.06 -9.11 -0.92
C ALA A 77 1.26 -10.63 -0.83
N ARG A 78 0.35 -11.40 -1.44
CA ARG A 78 0.47 -12.85 -1.54
C ARG A 78 1.67 -13.30 -2.39
N PHE A 79 1.91 -12.66 -3.53
CA PHE A 79 3.00 -13.04 -4.44
C PHE A 79 4.39 -12.82 -3.82
N TYR A 80 4.58 -11.69 -3.14
CA TYR A 80 5.86 -11.34 -2.50
C TYR A 80 6.00 -11.86 -1.07
N ASP A 81 4.97 -12.52 -0.54
CA ASP A 81 4.86 -12.93 0.86
C ASP A 81 5.17 -11.80 1.84
N VAL A 82 4.40 -10.71 1.73
CA VAL A 82 4.50 -9.54 2.61
C VAL A 82 3.12 -9.12 3.10
N SER A 83 3.09 -8.39 4.22
CA SER A 83 1.86 -7.79 4.71
C SER A 83 1.33 -6.70 3.78
N MET A 84 0.02 -6.51 3.78
CA MET A 84 -0.61 -5.38 3.07
C MET A 84 -0.18 -4.03 3.65
N ASP A 85 0.05 -3.94 4.97
CA ASP A 85 0.48 -2.72 5.65
C ASP A 85 1.83 -2.22 5.11
N TYR A 86 2.73 -3.16 4.78
CA TYR A 86 4.00 -2.86 4.15
C TYR A 86 3.81 -2.26 2.76
N ILE A 87 2.97 -2.88 1.90
CA ILE A 87 2.68 -2.39 0.55
C ILE A 87 2.02 -1.01 0.59
N CYS A 88 1.06 -0.81 1.50
CA CYS A 88 0.33 0.44 1.71
C CYS A 88 1.18 1.57 2.30
N GLY A 89 2.43 1.29 2.70
CA GLY A 89 3.35 2.28 3.25
C GLY A 89 3.05 2.70 4.69
N LEU A 90 2.23 1.92 5.41
CA LEU A 90 1.87 2.15 6.81
C LEU A 90 3.00 1.76 7.78
N THR A 91 3.85 0.81 7.35
CA THR A 91 4.98 0.32 8.14
C THR A 91 6.18 0.02 7.24
N ASP A 92 7.38 0.08 7.81
CA ASP A 92 8.63 -0.37 7.18
C ASP A 92 8.98 -1.84 7.47
N TYR A 93 8.22 -2.47 8.36
CA TYR A 93 8.28 -3.91 8.61
C TYR A 93 7.51 -4.66 7.51
N ARG A 94 8.14 -5.64 6.84
CA ARG A 94 7.50 -6.41 5.76
C ARG A 94 6.27 -7.16 6.23
N GLY A 95 6.34 -7.80 7.40
CA GLY A 95 5.37 -8.81 7.80
C GLY A 95 5.28 -9.94 6.76
N GLU A 96 4.33 -10.85 6.97
CA GLU A 96 4.10 -11.99 6.08
C GLU A 96 2.64 -11.93 5.60
N PHE A 97 2.36 -12.56 4.46
CA PHE A 97 0.98 -12.69 4.02
C PHE A 97 0.29 -13.78 4.86
N PRO A 98 -0.94 -13.56 5.37
CA PRO A 98 -1.61 -14.56 6.19
C PRO A 98 -1.81 -15.90 5.47
N SER A 99 -1.40 -16.99 6.12
CA SER A 99 -1.70 -18.36 5.71
C SER A 99 -2.85 -18.89 6.59
N TYR A 100 -3.90 -19.41 5.95
CA TYR A 100 -5.10 -19.93 6.63
C TYR A 100 -5.19 -21.44 6.47
#